data_AF-A0A538LSI7-F1
#
_entry.id   AF-A0A538LSI7-F1
#
_cell.length_a   1.000
_cell.length_b   1.000
_cell.length_c   1.000
_cell.angle_alpha   90.00
_cell.angle_beta   90.00
_cell.angle_gamma   90.00
#
_symmetry.space_group_name_H-M   'P 1'
#
loop_
_entity.id
_entity.type
_entity.pdbx_description
1 polymer ?
#
loop_
_entity_poly.entity_id
_entity_poly.type
_entity_poly.pdbx_seq_one_letter_code
_entity_poly.pdbx_strand_id
1 'polypeptide(L)'
;MRAAWGTQRAFAARRGAFHTRGAALDYAQEAHAGRSRQADGAPFMLHLREVASLLYDAGAPDHLIAAGVLHDVIEKTGVAGSELRKRFG
;
A
#
# COMPACT_ATOMS: atom_id res chain seq x y z
N MET A 1 26.45 17.23 -9.78
CA MET A 1 25.73 17.03 -8.50
C MET A 1 24.68 15.94 -8.71
N ARG A 2 24.95 14.71 -8.25
CA ARG A 2 24.00 13.58 -8.29
C ARG A 2 23.83 13.13 -6.84
N ALA A 3 22.65 13.33 -6.26
CA ALA A 3 22.35 12.85 -4.92
C ALA A 3 22.13 11.33 -4.99
N ALA A 4 23.09 10.59 -4.42
CA ALA A 4 22.98 9.15 -4.21
C ALA A 4 21.95 8.91 -3.11
N TRP A 5 20.85 8.23 -3.45
CA TRP A 5 19.91 7.74 -2.46
C TRP A 5 20.55 6.54 -1.76
N GLY A 6 20.79 6.71 -0.47
CA GLY A 6 21.57 5.82 0.37
C GLY A 6 21.01 4.41 0.46
N THR A 7 21.95 3.48 0.54
CA THR A 7 21.87 2.06 0.84
C THR A 7 20.72 1.69 1.77
N GLN A 8 19.79 0.85 1.30
CA GLN A 8 18.80 0.17 2.12
C GLN A 8 19.51 -0.59 3.26
N ARG A 9 19.43 -0.06 4.48
CA ARG A 9 19.77 -0.80 5.69
C ARG A 9 18.66 -1.81 5.92
N ALA A 10 18.98 -3.09 5.82
CA ALA A 10 18.11 -4.19 6.19
C ALA A 10 17.59 -3.99 7.62
N PHE A 11 16.31 -3.64 7.76
CA PHE A 11 15.65 -3.59 9.05
C PHE A 11 15.35 -5.03 9.47
N ALA A 12 16.10 -5.52 10.45
CA ALA A 12 15.94 -6.85 11.00
C ALA A 12 14.50 -7.06 11.48
N ALA A 13 13.86 -8.09 10.90
CA ALA A 13 12.49 -8.50 11.16
C ALA A 13 12.27 -8.83 12.65
N ARG A 14 11.54 -7.96 13.36
CA ARG A 14 10.81 -8.40 14.56
C ARG A 14 9.67 -9.29 14.09
N ARG A 15 9.73 -10.57 14.47
CA ARG A 15 8.74 -11.61 14.15
C ARG A 15 7.37 -11.26 14.76
N GLY A 16 6.49 -10.72 13.94
CA GLY A 16 5.03 -10.71 14.08
C GLY A 16 4.46 -11.00 12.69
N ALA A 17 3.28 -11.62 12.59
CA ALA A 17 2.69 -12.04 11.31
C ALA A 17 2.79 -10.93 10.27
N PHE A 18 3.70 -11.06 9.30
CA PHE A 18 3.84 -10.08 8.24
C PHE A 18 2.61 -10.20 7.36
N HIS A 19 1.77 -9.17 7.37
CA HIS A 19 0.68 -9.08 6.41
C HIS A 19 1.31 -8.84 5.04
N THR A 20 0.99 -9.73 4.11
CA THR A 20 1.57 -9.74 2.77
C THR A 20 0.95 -8.63 1.93
N ARG A 21 1.66 -8.19 0.88
CA ARG A 21 1.10 -7.27 -0.12
C ARG A 21 -0.21 -7.78 -0.75
N GLY A 22 -0.41 -9.10 -0.80
CA GLY A 22 -1.65 -9.73 -1.26
C GLY A 22 -2.84 -9.41 -0.35
N ALA A 23 -2.68 -9.58 0.97
CA ALA A 23 -3.73 -9.24 1.94
C ALA A 23 -4.10 -7.75 1.89
N ALA A 24 -3.12 -6.88 1.64
CA ALA A 24 -3.37 -5.46 1.44
C ALA A 24 -4.19 -5.17 0.16
N LEU A 25 -3.91 -5.88 -0.95
CA LEU A 25 -4.66 -5.75 -2.20
C LEU A 25 -6.11 -6.19 -2.05
N ASP A 26 -6.35 -7.32 -1.37
CA ASP A 26 -7.71 -7.82 -1.14
C ASP A 26 -8.51 -6.84 -0.28
N TYR A 27 -7.91 -6.35 0.81
CA TYR A 27 -8.57 -5.38 1.69
C TYR A 27 -8.85 -4.04 1.00
N ALA A 28 -7.90 -3.54 0.20
CA ALA A 28 -8.10 -2.31 -0.56
C ALA A 28 -9.17 -2.47 -1.64
N GLN A 29 -9.24 -3.64 -2.28
CA GLN A 29 -10.28 -3.96 -3.26
C GLN A 29 -11.69 -3.91 -2.64
N GLU A 30 -11.84 -4.42 -1.41
CA GLU A 30 -13.08 -4.35 -0.64
C GLU A 30 -13.39 -2.91 -0.20
N ALA A 31 -12.42 -2.22 0.41
CA ALA A 31 -12.62 -0.88 0.96
C ALA A 31 -12.97 0.17 -0.11
N HIS A 32 -12.44 0.01 -1.33
CA HIS A 32 -12.70 0.89 -2.47
C HIS A 32 -13.73 0.34 -3.46
N ALA A 33 -14.52 -0.68 -3.08
CA ALA A 33 -15.54 -1.25 -3.95
C ALA A 33 -16.51 -0.16 -4.47
N GLY A 34 -16.72 -0.14 -5.79
CA GLY A 34 -17.58 0.85 -6.46
C GLY A 34 -17.03 2.28 -6.52
N ARG A 35 -15.79 2.53 -6.07
CA ARG A 35 -15.15 3.85 -6.18
C ARG A 35 -14.44 4.02 -7.53
N SER A 36 -14.52 5.22 -8.07
CA SER A 36 -13.81 5.67 -9.27
C SER A 36 -12.84 6.81 -8.96
N ARG A 37 -11.77 6.91 -9.75
CA ARG A 37 -10.84 8.05 -9.76
C ARG A 37 -11.56 9.30 -10.25
N GLN A 38 -11.24 10.43 -9.62
CA GLN A 38 -11.82 11.72 -10.00
C GLN A 38 -11.30 12.25 -11.34
N ALA A 39 -10.07 11.88 -11.71
CA ALA A 39 -9.39 12.41 -12.90
C ALA A 39 -10.00 11.88 -14.22
N ASP A 40 -10.40 10.61 -14.27
CA ASP A 40 -10.75 9.90 -15.50
C ASP A 40 -11.93 8.93 -15.36
N GLY A 41 -12.51 8.79 -14.15
CA GLY A 41 -13.62 7.87 -13.88
C GLY A 41 -13.23 6.40 -13.79
N ALA A 42 -11.96 6.04 -13.96
CA ALA A 42 -11.52 4.65 -13.93
C ALA A 42 -11.64 4.05 -12.51
N PRO A 43 -11.76 2.72 -12.35
CA PRO A 43 -11.84 2.10 -11.03
C PRO A 43 -10.67 2.50 -10.13
N PHE A 44 -10.96 2.90 -8.89
CA PHE A 44 -9.95 3.41 -7.97
C PHE A 44 -8.83 2.39 -7.69
N MET A 45 -9.14 1.11 -7.74
CA MET A 45 -8.16 0.03 -7.58
C MET A 45 -6.98 0.12 -8.56
N LEU A 46 -7.16 0.72 -9.74
CA LEU A 46 -6.07 0.89 -10.72
C LEU A 46 -4.97 1.81 -10.17
N HIS A 47 -5.34 2.92 -9.52
CA HIS A 47 -4.38 3.82 -8.85
C HIS A 47 -3.54 3.08 -7.81
N LEU A 48 -4.17 2.23 -6.99
CA LEU A 48 -3.46 1.45 -5.98
C LEU A 48 -2.49 0.42 -6.59
N ARG A 49 -2.88 -0.19 -7.71
CA ARG A 49 -2.00 -1.10 -8.46
C ARG A 49 -0.85 -0.38 -9.14
N GLU A 50 -1.07 0.83 -9.67
CA GLU A 50 -0.01 1.68 -10.23
C GLU A 50 1.06 1.99 -9.17
N VAL A 51 0.64 2.44 -7.98
CA VAL A 51 1.55 2.68 -6.86
C VAL A 51 2.29 1.41 -6.43
N ALA A 52 1.59 0.28 -6.32
CA ALA A 52 2.19 -1.01 -5.97
C ALA A 52 3.22 -1.47 -7.00
N SER A 53 2.95 -1.27 -8.30
CA SER A 53 3.87 -1.59 -9.40
C SER A 53 5.13 -0.74 -9.30
N LEU A 54 5.01 0.57 -9.10
CA LEU A 54 6.16 1.47 -8.95
C LEU A 54 7.06 1.06 -7.78
N LEU A 55 6.47 0.70 -6.64
CA LEU A 55 7.22 0.22 -5.48
C LEU A 55 7.90 -1.13 -5.76
N TYR A 56 7.18 -2.05 -6.39
CA TYR A 56 7.74 -3.34 -6.78
C TYR A 56 8.92 -3.19 -7.75
N ASP A 57 8.77 -2.37 -8.78
CA ASP A 57 9.80 -2.11 -9.78
C ASP A 57 11.03 -1.40 -9.18
N ALA A 58 10.83 -0.61 -8.11
CA ALA A 58 11.89 0.00 -7.33
C ALA A 58 12.59 -0.97 -6.33
N GLY A 59 12.18 -2.24 -6.27
CA GLY A 59 12.75 -3.22 -5.34
C GLY A 59 12.33 -2.99 -3.89
N ALA A 60 11.15 -2.39 -3.66
CA ALA A 60 10.62 -2.19 -2.32
C ALA A 60 10.29 -3.52 -1.63
N PRO A 61 10.50 -3.62 -0.31
CA PRO A 61 10.08 -4.79 0.45
C PRO A 61 8.55 -4.87 0.54
N ASP A 62 8.02 -6.07 0.74
CA ASP A 62 6.57 -6.37 0.76
C ASP A 62 5.74 -5.46 1.67
N HIS A 63 6.26 -5.11 2.86
CA HIS A 63 5.55 -4.23 3.79
C HIS A 63 5.40 -2.80 3.25
N LEU A 64 6.37 -2.32 2.47
CA LEU A 64 6.31 -1.00 1.86
C LEU A 64 5.33 -1.01 0.68
N ILE A 65 5.31 -2.09 -0.11
CA ILE A 65 4.30 -2.29 -1.16
C ILE A 65 2.90 -2.34 -0.53
N ALA A 66 2.72 -3.08 0.57
CA ALA A 66 1.46 -3.15 1.31
C ALA A 66 1.02 -1.76 1.81
N ALA A 67 1.93 -0.97 2.37
CA ALA A 67 1.64 0.40 2.78
C ALA A 67 1.22 1.29 1.60
N GLY A 68 1.89 1.16 0.45
CA GLY A 68 1.52 1.85 -0.79
C GLY A 68 0.12 1.47 -1.29
N VAL A 69 -0.26 0.20 -1.18
CA VAL A 69 -1.62 -0.24 -1.52
C VAL A 69 -2.67 0.34 -0.56
N LEU A 70 -2.35 0.51 0.72
CA LEU A 70 -3.29 0.96 1.75
C LEU A 70 -3.34 2.49 1.95
N HIS A 71 -2.49 3.26 1.26
CA HIS A 71 -2.24 4.67 1.60
C HIS A 71 -3.50 5.56 1.59
N ASP A 72 -4.45 5.29 0.69
CA ASP A 72 -5.66 6.07 0.50
C ASP A 72 -6.89 5.49 1.23
N VAL A 73 -6.73 4.38 1.94
CA VAL A 73 -7.87 3.70 2.57
C VAL A 73 -8.50 4.57 3.67
N ILE A 74 -7.71 5.25 4.49
CA ILE A 74 -8.26 6.15 5.53
C ILE A 74 -8.88 7.40 4.89
N GLU A 75 -8.24 7.97 3.86
CA GLU A 75 -8.65 9.26 3.29
C GLU A 75 -9.90 9.15 2.40
N LYS A 76 -10.00 8.07 1.61
CA LYS A 76 -11.03 7.93 0.56
C LYS A 76 -12.18 6.99 0.94
N THR A 77 -12.11 6.36 2.11
CA THR A 77 -13.11 5.41 2.61
C THR A 77 -13.55 5.76 4.03
N GLY A 78 -14.40 4.93 4.64
CA GLY A 78 -14.81 5.06 6.05
C GLY A 78 -13.94 4.28 7.04
N VAL A 79 -12.87 3.63 6.57
CA VAL A 79 -12.01 2.79 7.42
C VAL A 79 -11.24 3.66 8.43
N ALA A 80 -11.31 3.26 9.71
CA ALA A 80 -10.56 3.92 10.76
C ALA A 80 -9.09 3.47 10.77
N GLY A 81 -8.17 4.38 11.10
CA GLY A 81 -6.76 4.03 11.26
C GLY A 81 -6.51 2.97 12.35
N SER A 82 -7.36 2.91 13.38
CA SER A 82 -7.32 1.86 14.41
C SER A 82 -7.63 0.47 13.87
N GLU A 83 -8.44 0.37 12.82
CA GLU A 83 -8.74 -0.89 12.13
C GLU A 83 -7.54 -1.36 11.30
N LEU A 84 -6.92 -0.45 10.53
CA LEU A 84 -5.69 -0.76 9.80
C LEU A 84 -4.57 -1.22 10.72
N ARG A 85 -4.37 -0.52 11.86
CA ARG A 85 -3.37 -0.92 12.86
C ARG A 85 -3.61 -2.34 13.40
N LYS A 86 -4.86 -2.71 13.66
CA LYS A 86 -5.21 -4.07 14.12
C LYS A 86 -4.95 -5.13 13.04
N ARG A 87 -5.18 -4.79 11.77
CA ARG A 87 -5.10 -5.73 10.63
C ARG A 87 -3.72 -5.83 9.99
N PHE A 88 -2.90 -4.78 10.06
CA PHE A 88 -1.66 -4.65 9.29
C PHE A 88 -0.43 -4.25 10.13
N GLY A 89 -0.61 -3.82 11.38
CA GLY A 89 0.47 -3.44 12.32
C GLY A 89 0.36 -2.01 12.83
#